data_AF-A0A6L9QBH3-F1
#
_entry.id   AF-A0A6L9QBH3-F1
#
_cell.length_a   1.000
_cell.length_b   1.000
_cell.length_c   1.000
_cell.angle_alpha   90.00
_cell.angle_beta   90.00
_cell.angle_gamma   90.00
#
_symmetry.space_group_name_H-M   'P 1'
#
loop_
_entity.id
_entity.type
_entity.pdbx_description
1 polymer ?
#
loop_
_entity_poly.entity_id
_entity_poly.type
_entity_poly.pdbx_seq_one_letter_code
_entity_poly.pdbx_strand_id
1 'polypeptide(L)'
;MKRGLDVLHTGPLATVQDLGRPGLAALGVGVSGAADPVSLRLANRAVGNPAGAAAIEATLGGLRVRCRGGVFAAVTGAPVPLLVDGRPEAPYSVLHIPDGAELTMGAPPAGLRSYLAVRGGIAVPPVLGSRATDTLAGLGPAPLKPGDLLP
;
A
#
# COMPACT_ATOMS: atom_id res chain seq x y z
N MET A 1 -4.20 11.22 -19.53
CA MET A 1 -4.83 10.99 -18.20
C MET A 1 -3.73 10.68 -17.19
N LYS A 2 -3.84 11.18 -15.95
CA LYS A 2 -2.88 10.83 -14.88
C LYS A 2 -3.17 9.41 -14.39
N ARG A 3 -2.13 8.59 -14.27
CA ARG A 3 -2.20 7.27 -13.63
C ARG A 3 -2.35 7.43 -12.12
N GLY A 4 -2.95 6.45 -11.45
CA GLY A 4 -3.08 6.46 -9.99
C GLY A 4 -4.09 5.45 -9.46
N LEU A 5 -4.30 5.49 -8.15
CA LEU A 5 -5.31 4.72 -7.43
C LEU A 5 -6.27 5.66 -6.70
N ASP A 6 -7.56 5.58 -7.03
CA ASP A 6 -8.61 6.19 -6.22
C ASP A 6 -8.96 5.29 -5.05
N VAL A 7 -8.86 5.79 -3.83
CA VAL A 7 -9.27 5.06 -2.62
C VAL A 7 -10.78 5.12 -2.50
N LEU A 8 -11.44 3.96 -2.58
CA LEU A 8 -12.90 3.85 -2.44
C LEU A 8 -13.30 3.50 -1.01
N HIS A 9 -12.53 2.63 -0.36
CA HIS A 9 -12.74 2.19 1.01
C HIS A 9 -11.40 1.76 1.62
N THR A 10 -11.19 1.99 2.91
CA THR A 10 -9.89 1.77 3.57
C THR A 10 -9.85 0.53 4.44
N GLY A 11 -11.01 0.00 4.83
CA GLY A 11 -11.11 -0.87 6.00
C GLY A 11 -10.81 -0.09 7.29
N PRO A 12 -10.42 -0.77 8.38
CA PRO A 12 -10.13 -0.14 9.66
C PRO A 12 -8.98 0.88 9.64
N LEU A 13 -7.91 0.59 8.90
CA LEU A 13 -6.78 1.51 8.73
C LEU A 13 -6.00 1.17 7.45
N ALA A 14 -5.76 2.16 6.61
CA ALA A 14 -4.86 2.08 5.48
C ALA A 14 -3.88 3.26 5.48
N THR A 15 -2.58 2.99 5.31
CA THR A 15 -1.52 4.00 5.33
C THR A 15 -0.54 3.79 4.19
N VAL A 16 0.17 4.83 3.77
CA VAL A 16 1.31 4.68 2.87
C VAL A 16 2.53 4.32 3.70
N GLN A 17 3.22 3.25 3.32
CA GLN A 17 4.42 2.77 4.03
C GLN A 17 5.55 2.47 3.05
N ASP A 18 6.75 2.94 3.38
CA ASP A 18 8.01 2.48 2.81
C ASP A 18 8.89 1.87 3.93
N LEU A 19 10.22 1.89 3.80
CA LEU A 19 11.14 1.37 4.83
C LEU A 19 11.40 2.35 5.98
N GLY A 20 10.72 3.49 6.00
CA GLY A 20 10.81 4.47 7.06
C GLY A 20 11.97 5.46 6.91
N ARG A 21 12.22 6.21 7.97
CA ARG A 21 13.17 7.32 8.11
C ARG A 21 14.23 7.03 9.18
N PRO A 22 15.20 6.13 8.94
CA PRO A 22 16.22 5.80 9.93
C PRO A 22 17.17 6.98 10.18
N GLY A 23 17.84 6.97 11.34
CA GLY A 23 18.91 7.93 11.66
C GLY A 23 18.46 9.26 12.27
N LEU A 24 17.16 9.43 12.58
CA LEU A 24 16.60 10.67 13.12
C LEU A 24 16.29 10.62 14.63
N ALA A 25 16.80 9.60 15.34
CA ALA A 25 16.55 9.41 16.77
C ALA A 25 17.02 10.60 17.62
N ALA A 26 18.13 11.25 17.23
CA ALA A 26 18.64 12.45 17.90
C ALA A 26 17.67 13.65 17.85
N LEU A 27 16.69 13.63 16.93
CA LEU A 27 15.65 14.64 16.78
C LEU A 27 14.32 14.19 17.42
N GLY A 28 14.30 13.04 18.12
CA GLY A 28 13.08 12.46 18.68
C GLY A 28 12.13 11.86 17.63
N VAL A 29 12.61 11.63 16.40
CA VAL A 29 11.80 11.09 15.30
C VAL A 29 12.00 9.58 15.18
N GLY A 30 10.91 8.83 15.32
CA GLY A 30 10.89 7.38 15.10
C GLY A 30 11.10 6.99 13.64
N VAL A 31 11.57 5.76 13.41
CA VAL A 31 11.83 5.26 12.05
C VAL A 31 10.53 5.11 11.24
N SER A 32 9.41 4.74 11.88
CA SER A 32 8.16 4.39 11.19
C SER A 32 8.42 3.32 10.11
N GLY A 33 7.68 3.35 9.00
CA GLY A 33 7.75 2.38 7.92
C GLY A 33 6.81 1.20 8.11
N ALA A 34 6.84 0.29 7.13
CA ALA A 34 6.03 -0.92 7.14
C ALA A 34 6.25 -1.74 8.41
N ALA A 35 5.17 -2.16 9.05
CA ALA A 35 5.22 -3.00 10.24
C ALA A 35 5.77 -4.41 9.97
N ASP A 36 5.60 -4.91 8.74
CA ASP A 36 6.25 -6.10 8.19
C ASP A 36 7.04 -5.70 6.92
N PRO A 37 8.32 -5.31 7.08
CA PRO A 37 9.17 -4.93 5.96
C PRO A 37 9.46 -6.09 4.99
N VAL A 38 9.36 -7.35 5.42
CA VAL A 38 9.63 -8.51 4.57
C VAL A 38 8.51 -8.63 3.54
N SER A 39 7.26 -8.52 3.98
CA SER A 39 6.10 -8.50 3.09
C SER A 39 6.11 -7.29 2.17
N LEU A 40 6.38 -6.07 2.66
CA LEU A 40 6.54 -4.89 1.81
C LEU A 40 7.55 -5.14 0.67
N ARG A 41 8.74 -5.64 1.02
CA ARG A 41 9.79 -5.94 0.04
C ARG A 41 9.38 -7.03 -0.95
N LEU A 42 8.57 -8.01 -0.52
CA LEU A 42 8.07 -9.05 -1.40
C LEU A 42 7.07 -8.50 -2.42
N ALA A 43 6.10 -7.69 -1.99
CA ALA A 43 5.13 -7.05 -2.89
C ALA A 43 5.85 -6.18 -3.93
N ASN A 44 6.81 -5.35 -3.49
CA ASN A 44 7.59 -4.52 -4.40
C ASN A 44 8.42 -5.33 -5.40
N ARG A 45 9.08 -6.39 -4.96
CA ARG A 45 9.84 -7.27 -5.86
C ARG A 45 8.94 -7.94 -6.90
N ALA A 46 7.74 -8.37 -6.52
CA ALA A 46 6.81 -9.02 -7.43
C ALA A 46 6.44 -8.13 -8.64
N VAL A 47 6.28 -6.81 -8.43
CA VAL A 47 5.96 -5.84 -9.50
C VAL A 47 7.19 -5.19 -10.14
N GLY A 48 8.40 -5.58 -9.73
CA GLY A 48 9.67 -5.08 -10.26
C GLY A 48 10.10 -3.71 -9.73
N ASN A 49 9.62 -3.30 -8.55
CA ASN A 49 10.05 -2.07 -7.89
C ASN A 49 11.36 -2.27 -7.10
N PRO A 50 12.09 -1.17 -6.78
CA PRO A 50 13.03 -1.18 -5.68
C PRO A 50 12.35 -1.70 -4.40
N ALA A 51 13.05 -2.54 -3.63
CA ALA A 51 12.44 -3.27 -2.52
C ALA A 51 11.82 -2.35 -1.43
N GLY A 52 12.31 -1.11 -1.33
CA GLY A 52 11.81 -0.10 -0.39
C GLY A 52 10.86 0.95 -0.98
N ALA A 53 10.32 0.73 -2.18
CA ALA A 53 9.31 1.64 -2.73
C ALA A 53 8.05 1.66 -1.84
N ALA A 54 7.34 2.78 -1.83
CA ALA A 54 6.15 2.93 -1.00
C ALA A 54 4.98 2.11 -1.54
N ALA A 55 4.23 1.49 -0.63
CA ALA A 55 3.04 0.70 -0.88
C ALA A 55 1.92 1.09 0.11
N ILE A 56 0.70 0.60 -0.10
CA ILE A 56 -0.37 0.74 0.90
C ILE A 56 -0.25 -0.41 1.90
N GLU A 57 -0.12 -0.09 3.18
CA GLU A 57 -0.31 -1.05 4.28
C GLU A 57 -1.76 -0.99 4.75
N ALA A 58 -2.50 -2.08 4.57
CA ALA A 58 -3.90 -2.24 5.00
C ALA A 58 -3.99 -3.14 6.23
N THR A 59 -4.61 -2.65 7.30
CA THR A 59 -4.82 -3.38 8.55
C THR A 59 -6.23 -3.98 8.59
N LEU A 60 -6.33 -5.28 8.85
CA LEU A 60 -7.58 -6.07 8.85
C LEU A 60 -8.33 -6.09 7.49
N GLY A 61 -7.62 -5.81 6.39
CA GLY A 61 -8.19 -5.84 5.05
C GLY A 61 -9.25 -4.76 4.82
N GLY A 62 -10.19 -5.00 3.89
CA GLY A 62 -11.27 -4.08 3.54
C GLY A 62 -10.88 -2.94 2.59
N LEU A 63 -9.61 -2.86 2.16
CA LEU A 63 -9.15 -1.86 1.19
C LEU A 63 -9.81 -2.10 -0.18
N ARG A 64 -10.34 -1.05 -0.78
CA ARG A 64 -10.88 -1.04 -2.14
C ARG A 64 -10.32 0.16 -2.89
N VAL A 65 -9.73 -0.08 -4.05
CA VAL A 65 -9.14 0.97 -4.90
C VAL A 65 -9.58 0.82 -6.34
N ARG A 66 -9.82 1.94 -7.03
CA ARG A 66 -10.04 1.97 -8.47
C ARG A 66 -8.79 2.44 -9.19
N CYS A 67 -8.39 1.72 -10.22
CA CYS A 67 -7.23 2.07 -11.01
C CYS A 67 -7.54 3.18 -12.04
N ARG A 68 -6.60 4.11 -12.21
CA ARG A 68 -6.54 5.05 -13.34
C ARG A 68 -5.34 4.73 -14.21
N GLY A 69 -5.57 4.48 -15.49
CA GLY A 69 -4.59 4.24 -16.53
C GLY A 69 -3.93 2.85 -16.53
N GLY A 70 -4.49 1.89 -15.80
CA GLY A 70 -4.06 0.48 -15.72
C GLY A 70 -2.73 0.29 -14.98
N VAL A 71 -2.66 -0.70 -14.08
CA VAL A 71 -1.44 -0.99 -13.30
C VAL A 71 -1.19 -2.48 -13.12
N PHE A 72 0.08 -2.83 -12.97
CA PHE A 72 0.48 -4.10 -12.36
C PHE A 72 0.62 -3.90 -10.86
N ALA A 73 0.04 -4.81 -10.08
CA ALA A 73 0.02 -4.76 -8.63
C ALA A 73 0.38 -6.11 -8.03
N ALA A 74 0.71 -6.13 -6.74
CA ALA A 74 0.85 -7.35 -5.95
C ALA A 74 0.37 -7.09 -4.53
N VAL A 75 -0.25 -8.11 -3.93
CA VAL A 75 -0.67 -8.10 -2.52
C VAL A 75 0.03 -9.21 -1.76
N THR A 76 0.70 -8.87 -0.66
CA THR A 76 1.41 -9.82 0.21
C THR A 76 1.13 -9.52 1.69
N GLY A 77 1.70 -10.29 2.62
CA GLY A 77 1.44 -10.18 4.06
C GLY A 77 0.29 -11.08 4.49
N ALA A 78 -0.60 -10.60 5.37
CA ALA A 78 -1.79 -11.34 5.73
C ALA A 78 -2.56 -11.75 4.46
N PRO A 79 -2.81 -13.06 4.22
CA PRO A 79 -3.53 -13.50 3.03
C PRO A 79 -4.96 -12.95 3.11
N VAL A 80 -5.39 -12.26 2.06
CA VAL A 80 -6.74 -11.70 1.97
C VAL A 80 -7.42 -12.26 0.73
N PRO A 81 -8.75 -12.48 0.74
CA PRO A 81 -9.52 -12.68 -0.48
C PRO A 81 -9.33 -11.46 -1.40
N LEU A 82 -8.94 -11.70 -2.65
CA LEU A 82 -8.72 -10.65 -3.64
C LEU A 82 -9.72 -10.78 -4.77
N LEU A 83 -10.30 -9.65 -5.18
CA LEU A 83 -11.12 -9.55 -6.38
C LEU A 83 -10.62 -8.41 -7.26
N VAL A 84 -10.50 -8.65 -8.57
CA VAL A 84 -10.37 -7.61 -9.59
C VAL A 84 -11.64 -7.60 -10.42
N ASP A 85 -12.43 -6.52 -10.33
CA ASP A 85 -13.78 -6.42 -10.91
C ASP A 85 -14.67 -7.64 -10.62
N GLY A 86 -14.63 -8.10 -9.36
CA GLY A 86 -15.42 -9.24 -8.89
C GLY A 86 -14.86 -10.62 -9.27
N ARG A 87 -13.74 -10.69 -10.01
CA ARG A 87 -13.07 -11.95 -10.34
C ARG A 87 -12.04 -12.32 -9.27
N PRO A 88 -12.09 -13.55 -8.71
CA PRO A 88 -11.10 -14.00 -7.73
C PRO A 88 -9.67 -14.00 -8.28
N GLU A 89 -8.75 -13.48 -7.47
CA GLU A 89 -7.32 -13.43 -7.75
C GLU A 89 -6.50 -14.01 -6.58
N ALA A 90 -5.27 -14.41 -6.86
CA ALA A 90 -4.38 -14.99 -5.85
C ALA A 90 -3.48 -13.92 -5.21
N PRO A 91 -3.37 -13.85 -3.86
CA PRO A 91 -2.30 -13.08 -3.23
C PRO A 91 -0.94 -13.67 -3.61
N TYR A 92 0.14 -12.92 -3.37
CA TYR A 92 1.52 -13.32 -3.71
C TYR A 92 1.76 -13.57 -5.21
N SER A 93 0.87 -13.05 -6.07
CA SER A 93 1.00 -13.08 -7.52
C SER A 93 1.02 -11.66 -8.10
N VAL A 94 1.44 -11.53 -9.37
CA VAL A 94 1.35 -10.26 -10.10
C VAL A 94 -0.04 -10.14 -10.70
N LEU A 95 -0.77 -9.13 -10.26
CA LEU A 95 -2.11 -8.79 -10.71
C LEU A 95 -2.02 -7.72 -11.80
N HIS A 96 -2.83 -7.85 -12.84
CA HIS A 96 -3.09 -6.74 -13.76
C HIS A 96 -4.47 -6.16 -13.44
N ILE A 97 -4.50 -4.88 -13.06
CA ILE A 97 -5.73 -4.13 -12.78
C ILE A 97 -5.95 -3.17 -13.95
N PRO A 98 -6.91 -3.43 -14.85
CA PRO A 98 -7.20 -2.56 -15.98
C PRO A 98 -7.60 -1.14 -15.56
N ASP A 99 -7.53 -0.19 -16.49
CA ASP A 99 -8.05 1.15 -16.26
C ASP A 99 -9.55 1.11 -15.92
N GLY A 100 -9.95 1.84 -14.87
CA GLY A 100 -11.31 1.86 -14.35
C GLY A 100 -11.70 0.66 -13.48
N ALA A 101 -10.91 -0.42 -13.49
CA ALA A 101 -11.18 -1.62 -12.70
C ALA A 101 -10.93 -1.38 -11.19
N GLU A 102 -11.65 -2.14 -10.37
CA GLU A 102 -11.57 -2.11 -8.93
C GLU A 102 -10.83 -3.34 -8.38
N LEU A 103 -9.82 -3.10 -7.54
CA LEU A 103 -9.24 -4.12 -6.67
C LEU A 103 -9.93 -4.06 -5.30
N THR A 104 -10.44 -5.20 -4.84
CA THR A 104 -10.99 -5.37 -3.50
C THR A 104 -10.15 -6.35 -2.69
N MET A 105 -9.79 -5.96 -1.48
CA MET A 105 -9.14 -6.79 -0.46
C MET A 105 -10.16 -7.10 0.65
N GLY A 106 -10.53 -8.37 0.81
CA GLY A 106 -11.38 -8.83 1.89
C GLY A 106 -10.69 -8.82 3.26
N ALA A 107 -11.38 -9.31 4.28
CA ALA A 107 -10.79 -9.51 5.61
C ALA A 107 -9.86 -10.75 5.61
N PRO A 108 -8.68 -10.68 6.24
CA PRO A 108 -7.78 -11.84 6.32
C PRO A 108 -8.31 -12.87 7.33
N PRO A 109 -8.26 -14.18 7.03
CA PRO A 109 -8.59 -15.22 8.01
C PRO A 109 -7.47 -15.45 9.04
N ALA A 110 -6.26 -14.98 8.76
CA ALA A 110 -5.10 -15.05 9.65
C ALA A 110 -4.10 -13.92 9.34
N GLY A 111 -3.35 -13.49 10.35
CA GLY A 111 -2.49 -12.31 10.25
C GLY A 111 -3.27 -11.00 10.35
N LEU A 112 -2.59 -9.86 10.17
CA LEU A 112 -3.17 -8.55 10.43
C LEU A 112 -2.99 -7.53 9.30
N ARG A 113 -1.82 -7.49 8.66
CA ARG A 113 -1.45 -6.45 7.69
C ARG A 113 -1.12 -7.03 6.33
N SER A 114 -1.66 -6.41 5.30
CA SER A 114 -1.37 -6.73 3.90
C SER A 114 -0.79 -5.52 3.18
N TYR A 115 0.04 -5.75 2.18
CA TYR A 115 0.74 -4.71 1.43
C TYR A 115 0.32 -4.73 -0.02
N LEU A 116 -0.31 -3.65 -0.50
CA LEU A 116 -0.60 -3.45 -1.92
C LEU A 116 0.50 -2.59 -2.55
N ALA A 117 1.40 -3.24 -3.30
CA ALA A 117 2.37 -2.55 -4.13
C ALA A 117 1.85 -2.43 -5.56
N VAL A 118 2.13 -1.30 -6.21
CA VAL A 118 1.89 -1.08 -7.65
C VAL A 118 3.22 -0.83 -8.34
N ARG A 119 3.38 -1.26 -9.59
CA ARG A 119 4.57 -1.00 -10.39
C ARG A 119 4.80 0.51 -10.51
N GLY A 120 6.00 0.97 -10.17
CA GLY A 120 6.36 2.39 -10.04
C GLY A 120 6.35 2.89 -8.58
N GLY A 121 5.66 2.20 -7.67
CA GLY A 121 5.47 2.61 -6.28
C GLY A 121 4.46 3.74 -6.12
N ILE A 122 4.12 4.07 -4.87
CA ILE A 122 3.21 5.18 -4.55
C ILE A 122 4.01 6.47 -4.42
N ALA A 123 3.77 7.42 -5.32
CA ALA A 123 4.64 8.58 -5.53
C ALA A 123 4.25 9.82 -4.71
N VAL A 124 3.72 9.65 -3.50
CA VAL A 124 3.43 10.77 -2.58
C VAL A 124 4.71 11.51 -2.16
N PRO A 125 4.64 12.81 -1.84
CA PRO A 125 5.83 13.55 -1.38
C PRO A 125 6.44 12.94 -0.11
N PRO A 126 7.77 12.76 -0.04
CA PRO A 126 8.41 12.27 1.18
C PRO A 126 8.48 13.36 2.25
N VAL A 127 8.41 12.96 3.52
CA VAL A 127 8.64 13.78 4.71
C VAL A 127 9.82 13.20 5.47
N LEU A 128 10.85 14.03 5.68
CA LEU A 128 12.11 13.62 6.31
C LEU A 128 12.74 12.39 5.60
N GLY A 129 12.71 12.39 4.26
CA GLY A 129 13.30 11.34 3.44
C GLY A 129 12.48 10.06 3.28
N SER A 130 11.27 9.98 3.86
CA SER A 130 10.41 8.79 3.81
C SER A 130 8.96 9.14 3.49
N ARG A 131 8.27 8.24 2.79
CA ARG A 131 6.83 8.28 2.49
C ARG A 131 5.97 7.54 3.53
N ALA A 132 6.57 7.00 4.58
CA ALA A 132 5.85 6.29 5.63
C ALA A 132 4.92 7.20 6.44
N THR A 133 3.73 6.73 6.79
CA THR A 133 2.88 7.38 7.79
C THR A 133 3.35 7.00 9.19
N ASP A 134 3.72 7.99 10.00
CA ASP A 134 3.90 7.84 11.45
C ASP A 134 2.63 8.30 12.16
N THR A 135 1.84 7.36 12.66
CA THR A 135 0.56 7.65 13.32
C THR A 135 0.73 8.23 14.72
N LEU A 136 1.89 8.04 15.36
CA LEU A 136 2.17 8.56 16.70
C LEU A 136 2.61 10.03 16.62
N ALA A 137 3.53 10.33 15.70
CA ALA A 137 4.09 11.68 15.53
C ALA A 137 3.30 12.56 14.55
N GLY A 138 2.38 11.98 13.76
CA GLY A 138 1.65 12.70 12.70
C GLY A 138 2.54 13.12 11.53
N LEU A 139 3.60 12.35 11.24
CA LEU A 139 4.55 12.63 10.16
C LEU A 139 4.25 11.81 8.91
N GLY A 140 4.58 12.37 7.75
CA GLY A 140 4.36 11.73 6.45
C GLY A 140 2.94 11.95 5.92
N PRO A 141 2.52 11.15 4.92
CA PRO A 141 1.14 11.17 4.43
C PRO A 141 0.17 10.83 5.55
N ALA A 142 -0.98 11.50 5.60
CA ALA A 142 -2.05 11.13 6.51
C ALA A 142 -2.57 9.71 6.22
N PRO A 143 -3.17 9.02 7.21
CA PRO A 143 -3.94 7.81 6.95
C PRO A 143 -4.96 8.06 5.83
N LEU A 144 -5.05 7.09 4.92
CA LEU A 144 -5.87 7.20 3.72
C LEU A 144 -7.35 7.34 4.08
N LYS A 145 -8.10 8.00 3.21
CA LYS A 145 -9.55 8.17 3.30
C LYS A 145 -10.22 7.89 1.94
N PRO A 146 -11.49 7.48 1.93
CA PRO A 146 -12.27 7.45 0.70
C PRO A 146 -12.23 8.79 -0.03
N GLY A 147 -11.96 8.76 -1.33
CA GLY A 147 -11.79 9.94 -2.18
C GLY A 147 -10.34 10.39 -2.39
N ASP A 148 -9.38 9.85 -1.63
CA ASP A 148 -7.96 10.13 -1.88
C ASP A 148 -7.52 9.56 -3.24
N LEU A 149 -6.71 10.33 -3.96
CA LEU A 149 -6.05 9.89 -5.20
C LEU A 149 -4.54 9.74 -4.93
N LEU A 150 -4.05 8.51 -5.06
CA LEU A 150 -2.63 8.21 -4.93
C LEU A 150 -1.95 8.17 -6.31
N PRO A 151 -0.89 8.96 -6.53
CA PRO A 151 -0.14 8.97 -7.79
C PRO A 151 0.82 7.79 -7.93
#